data_AF-A0AAQ4CWV0-F1
#
_entry.id   AF-A0AAQ4CWV0-F1
#
_cell.length_a   1.000
_cell.length_b   1.000
_cell.length_c   1.000
_cell.angle_alpha   90.00
_cell.angle_beta   90.00
_cell.angle_gamma   90.00
#
_symmetry.space_group_name_H-M   'P 1'
#
loop_
_entity.id
_entity.type
_entity.pdbx_description
1 polymer ?
#
loop_
_entity_poly.entity_id
_entity_poly.type
_entity_poly.pdbx_seq_one_letter_code
_entity_poly.pdbx_strand_id
1 'polypeptide(L)'
;MYIVINGKINNFLFSLDDYLNRKSSLIRRFEDGIFIWGTSRLYSVEKPGTKVLLYLSRDEEKGFDGCIVLSGEIEETGELKEKYWPEGEWPYYIVIKVSVIPKSVLENKDPKRWKCVTREVLKEKFNFKPMPGIQKLDDKIGEEIEKILANIEKV
;
A
#
# COMPACT_ATOMS: atom_id res chain seq x y z
N MET A 1 4.19 3.76 -15.74
CA MET A 1 3.39 4.72 -14.96
C MET A 1 3.11 4.11 -13.60
N TYR A 2 3.07 4.93 -12.53
CA TYR A 2 2.65 4.47 -11.20
C TYR A 2 1.20 4.88 -10.91
N ILE A 3 0.51 4.06 -10.11
CA ILE A 3 -0.73 4.46 -9.45
C ILE A 3 -0.51 4.60 -7.94
N VAL A 4 -1.18 5.57 -7.34
CA VAL A 4 -1.27 5.73 -5.90
C VAL A 4 -2.65 5.29 -5.46
N ILE A 5 -2.68 4.27 -4.61
CA ILE A 5 -3.89 3.75 -3.98
C ILE A 5 -3.95 4.22 -2.53
N ASN A 6 -5.13 4.60 -2.06
CA ASN A 6 -5.32 5.08 -0.69
C ASN A 6 -5.86 3.97 0.21
N GLY A 7 -5.45 3.98 1.48
CA GLY A 7 -5.85 2.97 2.44
C GLY A 7 -5.95 3.46 3.87
N LYS A 8 -6.64 2.68 4.71
CA LYS A 8 -6.70 2.87 6.16
C LYS A 8 -5.67 2.00 6.85
N ILE A 9 -5.14 2.49 7.97
CA ILE A 9 -4.09 1.81 8.74
C ILE A 9 -4.54 0.44 9.25
N ASN A 10 -5.77 0.31 9.76
CA ASN A 10 -6.24 -0.98 10.29
C ASN A 10 -6.32 -2.06 9.21
N ASN A 11 -6.80 -1.71 8.01
CA ASN A 11 -6.80 -2.63 6.86
C ASN A 11 -5.39 -2.97 6.40
N PHE A 12 -4.46 -2.00 6.44
CA PHE A 12 -3.05 -2.24 6.16
C PHE A 12 -2.41 -3.18 7.17
N LEU A 13 -2.57 -2.93 8.47
CA LEU A 13 -2.03 -3.80 9.52
C LEU A 13 -2.57 -5.23 9.42
N PHE A 14 -3.85 -5.40 9.08
CA PHE A 14 -4.42 -6.70 8.80
C PHE A 14 -3.73 -7.40 7.62
N SER A 15 -3.63 -6.70 6.48
CA SER A 15 -3.01 -7.23 5.26
C SER A 15 -1.51 -7.48 5.44
N LEU A 16 -0.84 -6.68 6.26
CA LEU A 16 0.56 -6.84 6.62
C LEU A 16 0.79 -8.06 7.52
N ASP A 17 -0.06 -8.27 8.52
CA ASP A 17 0.00 -9.47 9.35
C ASP A 17 -0.22 -10.73 8.50
N ASP A 18 -1.12 -10.66 7.51
CA ASP A 18 -1.36 -11.75 6.59
C ASP A 18 -0.20 -11.94 5.59
N TYR A 19 0.40 -10.86 5.08
CA TYR A 19 1.62 -10.89 4.27
C TYR A 19 2.78 -11.60 5.00
N LEU A 20 2.98 -11.29 6.28
CA LEU A 20 4.07 -11.86 7.09
C LEU A 20 3.83 -13.30 7.52
N ASN A 21 2.58 -13.65 7.86
CA ASN A 21 2.25 -14.91 8.53
C ASN A 21 1.38 -15.86 7.70
N ARG A 22 0.88 -15.41 6.54
CA ARG A 22 0.07 -16.17 5.58
C ARG A 22 -1.09 -16.92 6.26
N LYS A 23 -1.86 -16.22 7.09
CA LYS A 23 -2.93 -16.80 7.93
C LYS A 23 -4.20 -17.09 7.14
N SER A 24 -4.58 -16.23 6.19
CA SER A 24 -5.83 -16.37 5.46
C SER A 24 -5.73 -17.37 4.31
N SER A 25 -6.85 -17.98 3.96
CA SER A 25 -6.94 -18.91 2.83
C SER A 25 -6.68 -18.23 1.47
N LEU A 26 -6.98 -16.94 1.35
CA LEU A 26 -6.78 -16.18 0.11
C LEU A 26 -5.29 -16.03 -0.22
N ILE A 27 -4.47 -15.52 0.71
CA ILE A 27 -3.03 -15.30 0.47
C ILE A 27 -2.25 -16.59 0.24
N ARG A 28 -2.68 -17.70 0.84
CA ARG A 28 -2.06 -19.03 0.67
C ARG A 28 -2.11 -19.57 -0.75
N ARG A 29 -2.92 -18.98 -1.64
CA ARG A 29 -3.00 -19.35 -3.07
C ARG A 29 -1.86 -18.79 -3.90
N PHE A 30 -1.15 -17.81 -3.38
CA PHE A 30 -0.10 -17.07 -4.09
C PHE A 30 1.30 -17.42 -3.57
N GLU A 31 2.34 -17.01 -4.28
CA GLU A 31 3.72 -17.16 -3.81
C GLU A 31 4.05 -16.24 -2.61
N ASP A 32 5.25 -16.40 -2.05
CA ASP A 32 5.76 -15.47 -1.03
C ASP A 32 6.09 -14.10 -1.65
N GLY A 33 6.04 -13.04 -0.84
CA GLY A 33 6.23 -11.67 -1.35
C GLY A 33 4.96 -11.02 -1.91
N ILE A 34 3.80 -11.67 -1.73
CA ILE A 34 2.50 -11.21 -2.20
C ILE A 34 1.71 -10.53 -1.11
N PHE A 35 1.27 -9.31 -1.37
CA PHE A 35 0.42 -8.50 -0.49
C PHE A 35 -0.97 -8.34 -1.11
N ILE A 36 -2.01 -8.60 -0.34
CA ILE A 36 -3.40 -8.49 -0.81
C ILE A 36 -3.99 -7.18 -0.34
N TRP A 37 -4.59 -6.42 -1.26
CA TRP A 37 -5.23 -5.16 -0.95
C TRP A 37 -6.66 -5.05 -1.43
N GLY A 38 -7.52 -4.48 -0.58
CA GLY A 38 -8.95 -4.38 -0.81
C GLY A 38 -9.28 -3.15 -1.62
N THR A 39 -10.15 -3.30 -2.61
CA THR A 39 -10.44 -2.20 -3.50
C THR A 39 -11.89 -2.17 -3.98
N SER A 40 -12.30 -1.01 -4.50
CA SER A 40 -13.57 -0.88 -5.19
C SER A 40 -13.43 -1.29 -6.65
N ARG A 41 -14.58 -1.50 -7.32
CA ARG A 41 -14.63 -1.84 -8.75
C ARG A 41 -13.85 -0.88 -9.65
N LEU A 42 -13.66 0.37 -9.23
CA LEU A 42 -12.90 1.36 -10.00
C LEU A 42 -11.44 0.97 -10.19
N TYR A 43 -10.87 0.15 -9.31
CA TYR A 43 -9.48 -0.26 -9.35
C TYR A 43 -9.28 -1.66 -9.92
N SER A 44 -10.34 -2.45 -10.08
CA SER A 44 -10.23 -3.80 -10.66
C SER A 44 -9.93 -3.79 -12.16
N VAL A 45 -10.04 -2.63 -12.81
CA VAL A 45 -9.70 -2.42 -14.22
C VAL A 45 -8.21 -2.15 -14.46
N GLU A 46 -7.41 -1.96 -13.41
CA GLU A 46 -5.97 -1.82 -13.54
C GLU A 46 -5.34 -3.15 -13.96
N LYS A 47 -4.34 -3.08 -14.84
CA LYS A 47 -3.76 -4.26 -15.48
C LYS A 47 -2.61 -4.85 -14.65
N PRO A 48 -2.37 -6.17 -14.76
CA PRO A 48 -1.09 -6.75 -14.35
C PRO A 48 0.09 -5.97 -14.93
N GLY A 49 1.15 -5.80 -14.16
CA GLY A 49 2.32 -4.99 -14.52
C GLY A 49 2.23 -3.51 -14.14
N THR A 50 1.07 -3.02 -13.68
CA THR A 50 0.95 -1.64 -13.19
C THR A 50 1.70 -1.49 -11.86
N LYS A 51 2.61 -0.51 -11.78
CA LYS A 51 3.33 -0.18 -10.55
C LYS A 51 2.44 0.58 -9.57
N VAL A 52 2.54 0.24 -8.29
CA VAL A 52 1.67 0.72 -7.21
C VAL A 52 2.47 1.37 -6.10
N LEU A 53 1.93 2.44 -5.55
CA LEU A 53 2.31 3.03 -4.27
C LEU A 53 1.08 3.03 -3.35
N LEU A 54 1.19 2.41 -2.17
CA LEU A 54 0.11 2.41 -1.18
C LEU A 54 0.30 3.54 -0.19
N TYR A 55 -0.56 4.55 -0.28
CA TYR A 55 -0.65 5.65 0.67
C TYR A 55 -1.68 5.34 1.75
N LEU A 56 -1.28 5.45 3.02
CA LEU A 56 -2.20 5.38 4.14
C LEU A 56 -2.66 6.79 4.51
N SER A 57 -3.97 6.98 4.64
CA SER A 57 -4.54 8.26 5.06
C SER A 57 -4.24 8.58 6.53
N ARG A 58 -4.31 9.87 6.87
CA ARG A 58 -4.21 10.35 8.25
C ARG A 58 -5.21 9.64 9.16
N ASP A 59 -4.76 9.31 10.35
CA ASP A 59 -5.52 8.69 11.43
C ASP A 59 -5.14 9.38 12.75
N GLU A 60 -6.01 10.27 13.23
CA GLU A 60 -5.74 11.09 14.41
C GLU A 60 -5.70 10.26 15.69
N GLU A 61 -6.54 9.22 15.80
CA GLU A 61 -6.59 8.34 16.97
C GLU A 61 -5.27 7.59 17.15
N LYS A 62 -4.64 7.19 16.04
CA LYS A 62 -3.33 6.55 16.03
C LYS A 62 -2.17 7.55 15.97
N GLY A 63 -2.44 8.86 15.90
CA GLY A 63 -1.45 9.92 15.75
C GLY A 63 -0.55 9.72 14.54
N PHE A 64 -1.14 9.39 13.39
CA PHE A 64 -0.46 9.11 12.14
C PHE A 64 -0.90 10.11 11.06
N ASP A 65 0.04 10.85 10.47
CA ASP A 65 -0.28 11.95 9.56
C ASP A 65 -0.46 11.57 8.09
N GLY A 66 -0.22 10.31 7.74
CA GLY A 66 -0.36 9.80 6.40
C GLY A 66 0.96 9.73 5.63
N CYS A 67 1.22 8.59 5.00
CA CYS A 67 2.43 8.38 4.22
C CYS A 67 2.30 7.18 3.27
N ILE A 68 3.22 7.09 2.31
CA ILE A 68 3.38 5.88 1.47
C ILE A 68 4.20 4.85 2.25
N VAL A 69 3.68 3.63 2.35
CA VAL A 69 4.28 2.54 3.16
C VAL A 69 4.69 1.32 2.36
N LEU A 70 4.29 1.22 1.08
CA LEU A 70 4.55 0.07 0.24
C LEU A 70 4.65 0.51 -1.22
N SER A 71 5.60 -0.07 -1.95
CA SER A 71 5.58 -0.10 -3.40
C SER A 71 5.64 -1.54 -3.91
N GLY A 72 5.04 -1.77 -5.07
CA GLY A 72 4.99 -3.07 -5.72
C GLY A 72 4.38 -2.97 -7.10
N GLU A 73 4.04 -4.13 -7.64
CA GLU A 73 3.42 -4.27 -8.95
C GLU A 73 2.14 -5.11 -8.84
N ILE A 74 1.11 -4.74 -9.58
CA ILE A 74 -0.10 -5.55 -9.68
C ILE A 74 0.25 -6.85 -10.40
N GLU A 75 0.04 -7.98 -9.73
CA GLU A 75 0.11 -9.30 -10.34
C GLU A 75 -1.23 -9.70 -10.93
N GLU A 76 -2.31 -9.53 -10.17
CA GLU A 76 -3.67 -9.79 -10.62
C GLU A 76 -4.72 -8.99 -9.83
N THR A 77 -5.95 -9.00 -10.33
CA THR A 77 -7.13 -8.48 -9.66
C THR A 77 -8.22 -9.55 -9.64
N GLY A 78 -9.06 -9.55 -8.59
CA GLY A 78 -10.10 -10.56 -8.45
C GLY A 78 -11.31 -10.07 -7.66
N GLU A 79 -12.40 -10.82 -7.77
CA GLU A 79 -13.62 -10.60 -6.99
C GLU A 79 -13.53 -11.29 -5.64
N LEU A 80 -13.93 -10.56 -4.60
CA LEU A 80 -13.97 -11.06 -3.25
C LEU A 80 -15.40 -11.49 -2.90
N LYS A 81 -15.55 -12.78 -2.56
CA LYS A 81 -16.87 -13.37 -2.24
C LYS A 81 -17.27 -13.21 -0.77
N GLU A 82 -16.30 -12.94 0.11
CA GLU A 82 -16.47 -12.93 1.56
C GLU A 82 -15.70 -11.78 2.18
N LYS A 83 -16.09 -11.34 3.37
CA LYS A 83 -15.39 -10.27 4.08
C LYS A 83 -13.96 -10.69 4.43
N TYR A 84 -12.98 -9.89 3.99
CA TYR A 84 -11.56 -10.13 4.27
C TYR A 84 -10.96 -9.05 5.18
N TRP A 85 -11.23 -7.76 4.94
CA TRP A 85 -10.72 -6.66 5.77
C TRP A 85 -11.59 -6.34 6.99
N PRO A 86 -11.01 -5.82 8.09
CA PRO A 86 -11.76 -5.45 9.28
C PRO A 86 -12.70 -4.25 9.04
N GLU A 87 -12.25 -3.26 8.26
CA GLU A 87 -13.00 -2.03 8.01
C GLU A 87 -13.49 -1.93 6.56
N GLY A 88 -14.78 -1.61 6.41
CA GLY A 88 -15.44 -1.47 5.12
C GLY A 88 -15.73 -2.81 4.45
N GLU A 89 -16.37 -2.72 3.29
CA GLU A 89 -16.61 -3.86 2.41
C GLU A 89 -15.95 -3.59 1.06
N TRP A 90 -15.14 -4.54 0.62
CA TRP A 90 -14.32 -4.43 -0.59
C TRP A 90 -14.70 -5.57 -1.53
N PRO A 91 -15.51 -5.32 -2.56
CA PRO A 91 -15.97 -6.38 -3.46
C PRO A 91 -14.88 -6.92 -4.38
N TYR A 92 -13.73 -6.24 -4.47
CA TYR A 92 -12.58 -6.64 -5.26
C TYR A 92 -11.30 -6.61 -4.43
N TYR A 93 -10.30 -7.38 -4.86
CA TYR A 93 -8.94 -7.32 -4.34
C TYR A 93 -7.92 -7.15 -5.47
N ILE A 94 -6.76 -6.64 -5.09
CA ILE A 94 -5.56 -6.56 -5.91
C ILE A 94 -4.48 -7.37 -5.23
N VAL A 95 -3.81 -8.21 -6.01
CA VAL A 95 -2.62 -8.95 -5.62
C VAL A 95 -1.42 -8.11 -6.02
N ILE A 96 -0.63 -7.71 -5.03
CA ILE A 96 0.53 -6.83 -5.22
C ILE A 96 1.78 -7.63 -4.92
N LYS A 97 2.63 -7.80 -5.93
CA LYS A 97 3.99 -8.29 -5.76
C LYS A 97 4.83 -7.17 -5.16
N VAL A 98 5.26 -7.34 -3.92
CA VAL A 98 5.93 -6.29 -3.14
C VAL A 98 7.34 -6.05 -3.67
N SER A 99 7.64 -4.81 -4.05
CA SER A 99 9.00 -4.34 -4.32
C SER A 99 9.68 -3.86 -3.04
N VAL A 100 8.95 -3.10 -2.21
CA VAL A 100 9.48 -2.53 -0.98
C VAL A 100 8.40 -2.28 0.06
N ILE A 101 8.71 -2.65 1.31
CA ILE A 101 8.08 -2.17 2.53
C ILE A 101 9.22 -1.75 3.46
N PRO A 102 9.22 -0.53 4.04
CA PRO A 102 10.27 -0.12 4.98
C PRO A 102 10.39 -1.06 6.17
N LYS A 103 11.62 -1.30 6.64
CA LYS A 103 11.91 -2.23 7.74
C LYS A 103 11.17 -1.83 9.03
N SER A 104 11.13 -0.54 9.35
CA SER A 104 10.34 -0.04 10.49
C SER A 104 8.85 -0.38 10.43
N VAL A 105 8.28 -0.52 9.24
CA VAL A 105 6.88 -0.93 9.05
C VAL A 105 6.72 -2.45 9.27
N LEU A 106 7.68 -3.25 8.81
CA LEU A 106 7.66 -4.71 8.99
C LEU A 106 7.87 -5.12 10.47
N GLU A 107 8.71 -4.40 11.20
CA GLU A 107 9.14 -4.78 12.55
C GLU A 107 8.31 -4.14 13.67
N ASN A 108 7.51 -3.11 13.36
CA ASN A 108 6.77 -2.37 14.36
C ASN A 108 5.30 -2.22 13.97
N LYS A 109 4.38 -2.50 14.89
CA LYS A 109 2.93 -2.29 14.66
C LYS A 109 2.47 -0.88 15.02
N ASP A 110 3.31 -0.05 15.67
CA ASP A 110 3.03 1.34 16.03
C ASP A 110 3.35 2.30 14.88
N PRO A 111 2.33 2.88 14.20
CA PRO A 111 2.54 3.74 13.04
C PRO A 111 3.35 5.01 13.35
N LYS A 112 3.39 5.46 14.61
CA LYS A 112 4.16 6.65 15.03
C LYS A 112 5.66 6.46 14.89
N ARG A 113 6.13 5.22 14.81
CA ARG A 113 7.54 4.85 14.74
C ARG A 113 7.97 4.47 13.33
N TRP A 114 7.04 4.49 12.37
CA TRP A 114 7.35 4.13 11.00
C TRP A 114 8.14 5.22 10.31
N LYS A 115 9.18 4.80 9.59
CA LYS A 115 9.83 5.63 8.59
C LYS A 115 9.16 5.37 7.25
N CYS A 116 8.54 6.40 6.70
CA CYS A 116 7.82 6.33 5.43
C CYS A 116 7.85 7.67 4.69
N VAL A 117 7.38 7.69 3.44
CA VAL A 117 7.35 8.93 2.64
C VAL A 117 6.12 9.74 3.03
N THR A 118 6.31 10.73 3.89
CA THR A 118 5.20 11.51 4.48
C THR A 118 4.51 12.40 3.47
N ARG A 119 3.31 12.85 3.84
CA ARG A 119 2.54 13.83 3.05
C ARG A 119 3.32 15.12 2.78
N GLU A 120 4.11 15.60 3.74
CA GLU A 120 4.96 16.79 3.60
C GLU A 120 6.03 16.55 2.52
N VAL A 121 6.73 15.41 2.57
CA VAL A 121 7.73 15.04 1.56
C VAL A 121 7.10 14.96 0.17
N LEU A 122 5.92 14.33 0.06
CA LEU A 122 5.19 14.24 -1.21
C LEU A 122 4.86 15.61 -1.80
N LYS A 123 4.40 16.53 -0.95
CA LYS A 123 4.05 17.89 -1.35
C LYS A 123 5.29 18.72 -1.73
N GLU A 124 6.34 18.68 -0.90
CA GLU A 124 7.50 19.56 -1.07
C GLU A 124 8.43 19.10 -2.19
N LYS A 125 8.67 17.79 -2.33
CA LYS A 125 9.59 17.26 -3.35
C LYS A 125 8.92 16.95 -4.67
N PHE A 126 7.67 16.50 -4.65
CA PHE A 126 7.00 15.99 -5.84
C PHE A 126 5.77 16.79 -6.26
N ASN A 127 5.44 17.87 -5.53
CA ASN A 127 4.20 18.63 -5.70
C ASN A 127 2.95 17.73 -5.75
N PHE A 128 3.00 16.59 -5.05
CA PHE A 128 1.95 15.60 -5.05
C PHE A 128 1.14 15.67 -3.76
N LYS A 129 -0.19 15.71 -3.90
CA LYS A 129 -1.12 15.71 -2.77
C LYS A 129 -2.05 14.51 -2.90
N PRO A 130 -1.91 13.48 -2.04
CA PRO A 130 -2.81 12.34 -2.05
C PRO A 130 -4.27 12.77 -1.84
N MET A 131 -5.15 12.37 -2.76
CA MET A 131 -6.60 12.53 -2.71
C MET A 131 -7.29 11.16 -2.80
N PRO A 132 -8.53 11.00 -2.30
CA PRO A 132 -9.29 9.78 -2.48
C PRO A 132 -9.41 9.40 -3.98
N GLY A 133 -9.32 8.09 -4.28
CA GLY A 133 -9.35 7.58 -5.65
C GLY A 133 -7.98 7.13 -6.18
N ILE A 134 -7.97 6.64 -7.42
CA ILE A 134 -6.74 6.32 -8.17
C ILE A 134 -6.13 7.64 -8.63
N GLN A 135 -4.88 7.87 -8.24
CA GLN A 135 -4.08 8.95 -8.79
C GLN A 135 -2.92 8.36 -9.55
N LYS A 136 -2.62 8.95 -10.70
CA LYS A 136 -1.49 8.54 -11.54
C LYS A 136 -0.29 9.42 -11.24
N LEU A 137 0.89 8.79 -11.22
CA LEU A 137 2.17 9.44 -11.11
C LEU A 137 3.06 9.03 -12.27
N ASP A 138 3.84 9.99 -12.75
CA ASP A 138 4.88 9.74 -13.74
C ASP A 138 5.92 8.77 -13.20
N ASP A 139 6.49 7.95 -14.08
CA ASP A 139 7.45 6.91 -13.71
C ASP A 139 8.64 7.46 -12.94
N LYS A 140 9.16 8.61 -13.37
CA LYS A 140 10.29 9.26 -12.70
C LYS A 140 9.99 9.58 -11.24
N ILE A 141 8.79 10.09 -10.94
CA ILE A 141 8.37 10.43 -9.58
C ILE A 141 8.16 9.16 -8.76
N GLY A 142 7.46 8.17 -9.33
CA GLY A 142 7.21 6.90 -8.63
C GLY A 142 8.49 6.15 -8.29
N GLU A 143 9.45 6.08 -9.22
CA GLU A 143 10.76 5.48 -8.98
C GLU A 143 11.58 6.21 -7.91
N GLU A 144 11.47 7.53 -7.84
CA GLU A 144 12.15 8.31 -6.81
C GLU A 144 11.55 8.04 -5.42
N ILE A 145 10.22 7.95 -5.31
CA ILE A 145 9.53 7.55 -4.08
C ILE A 145 9.93 6.13 -3.66
N GLU A 146 9.97 5.18 -4.60
CA GLU A 146 10.39 3.80 -4.34
C GLU A 146 11.84 3.73 -3.83
N LYS A 147 12.74 4.51 -4.43
CA LYS A 147 14.14 4.63 -3.95
C LYS A 147 14.23 5.23 -2.54
N ILE A 148 13.40 6.22 -2.22
CA ILE A 148 13.33 6.78 -0.86
C ILE A 148 12.87 5.69 0.10
N LEU A 149 11.76 4.99 -0.20
CA LEU A 149 11.26 3.89 0.65
C LEU A 149 12.31 2.82 0.90
N ALA A 150 13.05 2.40 -0.13
CA ALA A 150 14.07 1.36 -0.03
C ALA A 150 15.30 1.78 0.80
N ASN A 151 15.56 3.07 0.94
CA ASN A 151 16.73 3.60 1.64
C ASN A 151 16.39 4.41 2.89
N ILE A 152 15.12 4.48 3.29
CA ILE A 152 14.66 5.38 4.36
C ILE A 152 15.27 5.08 5.74
N GLU A 153 15.80 3.87 5.91
CA GLU A 153 16.49 3.44 7.14
C GLU A 153 17.98 3.77 7.17
N LYS A 154 18.56 4.16 6.02
CA LYS A 154 19.98 4.54 5.90
C LYS A 154 20.21 6.04 6.10
N VAL A 155 19.12 6.80 6.30
CA VAL A 155 19.10 8.24 6.51
C VAL A 155 18.91 8.54 8.00
#